data_AF-A0A7V9GIM3-F1
#
_entry.id   AF-A0A7V9GIM3-F1
#
_cell.length_a   1.000
_cell.length_b   1.000
_cell.length_c   1.000
_cell.angle_alpha   90.00
_cell.angle_beta   90.00
_cell.angle_gamma   90.00
#
_symmetry.space_group_name_H-M   'P 1'
#
loop_
_entity.id
_entity.type
_entity.pdbx_description
1 polymer ?
#
loop_
_entity_poly.entity_id
_entity_poly.type
_entity_poly.pdbx_seq_one_letter_code
_entity_poly.pdbx_strand_id
1 'polypeptide(L)'
;MSYTPEQIASREFAMAAEGYDPVEVRAYLRDLAERFPASTDFASVGEEITLLLRTAHEAVQSVRDRTTVEATEITATAARTAAEVLSRAESDAADLQAVAASDLAEAERIEATSRATADAVVAAAEADAQDLVQRTEDLAQRRLADVEDRLGEELDRLVKSERDITDCLLAARGALASALGELRDFASPTLHRGE
;
A
#
# COMPACT_ATOMS: atom_id res chain seq x y z
N MET A 1 62.68 72.09 3.36
CA MET A 1 61.97 73.39 3.44
C MET A 1 61.64 73.81 2.02
N SER A 2 60.37 73.95 1.66
CA SER A 2 59.97 74.44 0.34
C SER A 2 59.95 75.97 0.34
N TYR A 3 60.50 76.60 -0.70
CA TYR A 3 60.41 78.04 -0.89
C TYR A 3 59.00 78.43 -1.32
N THR A 4 58.44 79.50 -0.75
CA THR A 4 57.16 80.05 -1.23
C THR A 4 57.37 80.85 -2.53
N PRO A 5 56.35 81.03 -3.38
CA PRO A 5 56.45 81.85 -4.59
C PRO A 5 57.06 83.25 -4.32
N GLU A 6 56.69 83.87 -3.20
CA GLU A 6 57.19 85.18 -2.78
C GLU A 6 58.67 85.13 -2.40
N GLN A 7 59.12 84.03 -1.77
CA GLN A 7 60.53 83.81 -1.42
C GLN A 7 61.40 83.50 -2.65
N ILE A 8 60.82 82.88 -3.69
CA ILE A 8 61.49 82.64 -4.97
C ILE A 8 61.65 83.96 -5.73
N ALA A 9 60.58 84.76 -5.82
CA ALA A 9 60.59 86.02 -6.54
C ALA A 9 61.49 87.11 -5.92
N SER A 10 61.67 87.09 -4.59
CA SER A 10 62.46 88.09 -3.85
C SER A 10 63.89 87.64 -3.53
N ARG A 11 64.36 86.52 -4.09
CA ARG A 11 65.67 85.97 -3.77
C ARG A 11 66.79 86.82 -4.37
N GLU A 12 67.69 87.30 -3.51
CA GLU A 12 68.90 88.02 -3.92
C GLU A 12 70.10 87.08 -4.06
N PHE A 13 70.91 87.32 -5.09
CA PHE A 13 72.12 86.56 -5.38
C PHE A 13 73.32 87.51 -5.40
N ALA A 14 74.45 87.06 -4.86
CA ALA A 14 75.70 87.81 -4.91
C ALA A 14 76.22 87.87 -6.36
N MET A 15 76.59 89.06 -6.84
CA MET A 15 77.12 89.24 -8.19
C MET A 15 78.60 88.81 -8.26
N ALA A 16 78.93 87.95 -9.22
CA ALA A 16 80.29 87.53 -9.54
C ALA A 16 80.79 88.20 -10.82
N ALA A 17 82.12 88.29 -11.00
CA ALA A 17 82.75 88.99 -12.13
C ALA A 17 82.40 88.39 -13.51
N GLU A 18 82.10 87.09 -13.56
CA GLU A 18 81.47 86.42 -14.70
C GLU A 18 80.23 85.70 -14.17
N GLY A 19 79.05 86.11 -14.59
CA GLY A 19 77.80 85.58 -14.07
C GLY A 19 76.61 85.84 -15.00
N TYR A 20 75.49 85.20 -14.68
CA TYR A 20 74.23 85.38 -15.39
C TYR A 20 73.71 86.82 -15.26
N ASP A 21 73.05 87.33 -16.30
CA ASP A 21 72.48 88.67 -16.28
C ASP A 21 71.44 88.77 -15.14
N PRO A 22 71.65 89.67 -14.15
CA PRO A 22 70.73 89.81 -13.02
C PRO A 22 69.33 90.27 -13.43
N VAL A 23 69.14 90.83 -14.62
CA VAL A 23 67.82 91.18 -15.16
C VAL A 23 67.10 89.92 -15.66
N GLU A 24 67.79 89.07 -16.41
CA GLU A 24 67.26 87.82 -16.94
C GLU A 24 66.94 86.83 -15.81
N VAL A 25 67.83 86.71 -14.81
CA VAL A 25 67.60 85.87 -13.63
C VAL A 25 66.37 86.35 -12.85
N ARG A 26 66.18 87.66 -12.68
CA ARG A 26 64.98 88.20 -12.01
C ARG A 26 63.70 88.01 -12.81
N ALA A 27 63.76 88.06 -14.14
CA ALA A 27 62.62 87.74 -14.99
C ALA A 27 62.27 86.24 -14.90
N TYR A 28 63.28 85.37 -14.93
CA TYR A 28 63.11 83.92 -14.78
C TYR A 28 62.55 83.53 -13.40
N LEU A 29 63.06 84.11 -12.31
CA LEU A 29 62.55 83.84 -10.97
C LEU A 29 61.10 84.31 -10.77
N ARG A 30 60.68 85.37 -11.48
CA ARG A 30 59.29 85.84 -11.48
C ARG A 30 58.37 84.89 -12.24
N ASP A 31 58.76 84.49 -13.46
CA ASP A 31 58.03 83.48 -14.25
C ASP A 31 57.98 82.13 -13.52
N LEU A 32 59.06 81.75 -12.83
CA LEU A 32 59.12 80.55 -11.98
C LEU A 32 58.20 80.67 -10.75
N ALA A 33 58.13 81.83 -10.11
CA ALA A 33 57.23 82.08 -8.98
C ALA A 33 55.76 82.10 -9.42
N GLU A 34 55.45 82.67 -10.58
CA GLU A 34 54.09 82.67 -11.17
C GLU A 34 53.63 81.27 -11.57
N ARG A 35 54.56 80.41 -12.02
CA ARG A 35 54.28 79.00 -12.34
C ARG A 35 54.31 78.08 -11.12
N PHE A 36 54.84 78.54 -9.99
CA PHE A 36 54.83 77.79 -8.76
C PHE A 36 53.41 77.84 -8.20
N PRO A 37 52.67 76.72 -8.16
CA PRO A 37 51.30 76.73 -7.67
C PRO A 37 51.32 77.23 -6.22
N ALA A 38 50.59 78.31 -5.95
CA ALA A 38 50.32 78.77 -4.59
C ALA A 38 49.85 77.55 -3.79
N SER A 39 50.47 77.34 -2.63
CA SER A 39 50.32 76.15 -1.78
C SER A 39 48.91 75.57 -1.84
N THR A 40 48.78 74.35 -2.36
CA THR A 40 47.50 73.62 -2.35
C THR A 40 46.99 73.59 -0.91
N ASP A 41 45.76 74.06 -0.68
CA ASP A 41 45.18 74.14 0.65
C ASP A 41 44.83 72.73 1.17
N PHE A 42 45.83 72.07 1.75
CA PHE A 42 45.69 70.72 2.30
C PHE A 42 44.66 70.62 3.43
N ALA A 43 44.31 71.74 4.08
CA ALA A 43 43.27 71.76 5.10
C ALA A 43 41.89 71.50 4.49
N SER A 44 41.55 72.20 3.40
CA SER A 44 40.31 71.99 2.65
C SER A 44 40.17 70.55 2.14
N VAL A 45 41.25 69.99 1.58
CA VAL A 45 41.26 68.57 1.14
C VAL A 45 41.04 67.61 2.31
N GLY A 46 41.62 67.90 3.49
CA GLY A 46 41.41 67.11 4.70
C GLY A 46 39.96 67.14 5.21
N GLU A 47 39.29 68.28 5.11
CA GLU A 47 37.87 68.44 5.45
C GLU A 47 36.98 67.67 4.49
N GLU A 48 37.22 67.75 3.18
CA GLU A 48 36.51 66.97 2.17
C GLU A 48 36.68 65.46 2.37
N ILE A 49 37.91 65.01 2.66
CA ILE A 49 38.17 63.60 2.97
C ILE A 49 37.42 63.18 4.24
N THR A 50 37.42 64.00 5.28
CA THR A 50 36.72 63.69 6.54
C THR A 50 35.21 63.60 6.32
N LEU A 51 34.65 64.50 5.51
CA LEU A 51 33.24 64.47 5.13
C LEU A 51 32.93 63.20 4.32
N LEU A 52 33.77 62.87 3.33
CA LEU A 52 33.61 61.67 2.50
C LEU A 52 33.64 60.39 3.35
N LEU A 53 34.59 60.28 4.29
CA LEU A 53 34.71 59.14 5.20
C LEU A 53 33.48 59.02 6.10
N ARG A 54 32.94 60.13 6.60
CA ARG A 54 31.71 60.14 7.39
C ARG A 54 30.52 59.67 6.58
N THR A 55 30.31 60.22 5.38
CA THR A 55 29.24 59.82 4.47
C THR A 55 29.36 58.34 4.09
N ALA A 56 30.57 57.86 3.81
CA ALA A 56 30.82 56.45 3.53
C ALA A 56 30.50 55.56 4.75
N HIS A 57 30.85 56.00 5.96
CA HIS A 57 30.52 55.27 7.18
C HIS A 57 29.01 55.20 7.44
N GLU A 58 28.30 56.32 7.30
CA GLU A 58 26.84 56.40 7.42
C GLU A 58 26.15 55.51 6.37
N ALA A 59 26.65 55.51 5.12
CA ALA A 59 26.14 54.63 4.07
C ALA A 59 26.35 53.15 4.41
N VAL A 60 27.51 52.78 4.94
CA VAL A 60 27.79 51.40 5.40
C VAL A 60 26.89 51.01 6.56
N GLN A 61 26.68 51.89 7.54
CA GLN A 61 25.74 51.63 8.64
C GLN A 61 24.31 51.43 8.13
N SER A 62 23.84 52.30 7.23
CA SER A 62 22.51 52.18 6.62
C SER A 62 22.32 50.86 5.87
N VAL A 63 23.33 50.42 5.11
CA VAL A 63 23.29 49.10 4.43
C VAL A 63 23.27 47.96 5.46
N ARG A 64 24.04 48.05 6.54
CA ARG A 64 24.06 47.03 7.60
C ARG A 64 22.72 46.92 8.31
N ASP A 65 22.10 48.05 8.64
CA ASP A 65 20.80 48.07 9.32
C ASP A 65 19.72 47.49 8.41
N ARG A 66 19.70 47.92 7.14
CA ARG A 66 18.77 47.39 6.14
C ARG A 66 18.93 45.89 5.91
N THR A 67 20.16 45.41 5.75
CA THR A 67 20.42 43.97 5.58
C THR A 67 20.06 43.16 6.83
N THR A 68 20.19 43.74 8.02
CA THR A 68 19.75 43.09 9.26
C THR A 68 18.23 42.96 9.30
N VAL A 69 17.49 44.02 8.95
CA VAL A 69 16.03 43.98 8.85
C VAL A 69 15.58 42.96 7.81
N GLU A 70 16.12 43.02 6.60
CA GLU A 70 15.81 42.07 5.51
C GLU A 70 16.09 40.61 5.94
N ALA A 71 17.21 40.35 6.63
CA ALA A 71 17.53 39.02 7.15
C ALA A 71 16.53 38.54 8.22
N THR A 72 16.08 39.43 9.11
CA THR A 72 15.04 39.09 10.10
C THR A 72 13.70 38.81 9.45
N GLU A 73 13.34 39.54 8.40
CA GLU A 73 12.09 39.32 7.67
C GLU A 73 12.11 38.00 6.87
N ILE A 74 13.24 37.69 6.23
CA ILE A 74 13.44 36.43 5.51
C ILE A 74 13.34 35.25 6.49
N THR A 75 14.03 35.32 7.63
CA THR A 75 14.01 34.24 8.64
C THR A 75 12.62 34.07 9.25
N ALA A 76 11.91 35.17 9.58
CA ALA A 76 10.54 35.10 10.07
C ALA A 76 9.56 34.53 9.03
N THR A 77 9.73 34.87 7.75
CA THR A 77 8.90 34.34 6.67
C THR A 77 9.18 32.86 6.43
N ALA A 78 10.45 32.46 6.40
CA ALA A 78 10.84 31.06 6.29
C ALA A 78 10.28 30.21 7.45
N ALA A 79 10.32 30.72 8.68
CA ALA A 79 9.76 30.04 9.85
C ALA A 79 8.24 29.85 9.74
N ARG A 80 7.51 30.89 9.30
CA ARG A 80 6.05 30.79 9.08
C ARG A 80 5.71 29.77 7.99
N THR A 81 6.38 29.84 6.84
CA THR A 81 6.16 28.88 5.75
C THR A 81 6.49 27.45 6.19
N ALA A 82 7.57 27.24 6.94
CA ALA A 82 7.92 25.93 7.47
C ALA A 82 6.84 25.40 8.42
N ALA A 83 6.32 26.23 9.32
CA ALA A 83 5.24 25.86 10.22
C ALA A 83 3.94 25.51 9.47
N GLU A 84 3.58 26.27 8.43
CA GLU A 84 2.42 25.98 7.58
C GLU A 84 2.57 24.67 6.82
N VAL A 85 3.75 24.38 6.27
CA VAL A 85 4.03 23.12 5.57
C VAL A 85 3.95 21.93 6.55
N LEU A 86 4.53 22.05 7.74
CA LEU A 86 4.46 21.00 8.76
C LEU A 86 3.02 20.75 9.20
N SER A 87 2.26 21.82 9.48
CA SER A 87 0.85 21.73 9.86
C SER A 87 0.00 21.04 8.78
N ARG A 88 0.23 21.35 7.50
CA ARG A 88 -0.44 20.65 6.38
C ARG A 88 -0.02 19.19 6.30
N ALA A 89 1.28 18.89 6.39
CA ALA A 89 1.78 17.52 6.32
C ALA A 89 1.25 16.65 7.47
N GLU A 90 1.09 17.21 8.67
CA GLU A 90 0.49 16.53 9.82
C GLU A 90 -1.01 16.26 9.59
N SER A 91 -1.75 17.23 9.03
CA SER A 91 -3.16 17.05 8.66
C SER A 91 -3.31 15.96 7.60
N ASP A 92 -2.53 16.03 6.51
CA ASP A 92 -2.56 15.04 5.43
C ASP A 92 -2.20 13.64 5.95
N ALA A 93 -1.23 13.54 6.86
CA ALA A 93 -0.86 12.27 7.48
C ALA A 93 -1.99 11.71 8.35
N ALA A 94 -2.70 12.56 9.12
CA ALA A 94 -3.84 12.15 9.92
C ALA A 94 -5.00 11.68 9.03
N ASP A 95 -5.29 12.38 7.94
CA ASP A 95 -6.32 11.99 6.98
C ASP A 95 -5.99 10.66 6.30
N LEU A 96 -4.74 10.45 5.88
CA LEU A 96 -4.29 9.18 5.32
C LEU A 96 -4.40 8.02 6.33
N GLN A 97 -4.07 8.27 7.60
CA GLN A 97 -4.24 7.28 8.66
C GLN A 97 -5.71 6.94 8.89
N ALA A 98 -6.61 7.93 8.86
CA ALA A 98 -8.05 7.73 9.00
C ALA A 98 -8.63 6.91 7.83
N VAL A 99 -8.23 7.21 6.59
CA VAL A 99 -8.60 6.43 5.41
C VAL A 99 -8.09 5.00 5.52
N ALA A 100 -6.81 4.81 5.85
CA ALA A 100 -6.24 3.47 5.99
C ALA A 100 -6.93 2.63 7.08
N ALA A 101 -7.30 3.25 8.20
CA ALA A 101 -8.06 2.59 9.26
C ALA A 101 -9.47 2.20 8.81
N SER A 102 -10.15 3.06 8.04
CA SER A 102 -11.45 2.76 7.45
C SER A 102 -11.37 1.60 6.47
N ASP A 103 -10.38 1.62 5.57
CA ASP A 103 -10.15 0.58 4.56
C ASP A 103 -9.86 -0.78 5.22
N LEU A 104 -9.04 -0.79 6.28
CA LEU A 104 -8.77 -2.00 7.06
C LEU A 104 -10.04 -2.56 7.68
N ALA A 105 -10.85 -1.72 8.33
CA ALA A 105 -12.11 -2.14 8.93
C ALA A 105 -13.14 -2.65 7.90
N GLU A 106 -13.11 -2.11 6.68
CA GLU A 106 -13.92 -2.62 5.57
C GLU A 106 -13.42 -3.97 5.05
N ALA A 107 -12.10 -4.13 4.88
CA ALA A 107 -11.50 -5.41 4.50
C ALA A 107 -11.83 -6.52 5.51
N GLU A 108 -11.70 -6.25 6.81
CA GLU A 108 -12.06 -7.19 7.88
C GLU A 108 -13.54 -7.59 7.82
N ARG A 109 -14.44 -6.63 7.52
CA ARG A 109 -15.87 -6.89 7.37
C ARG A 109 -16.16 -7.78 6.17
N ILE A 110 -15.49 -7.53 5.04
CA ILE A 110 -15.62 -8.35 3.83
C ILE A 110 -15.12 -9.76 4.12
N GLU A 111 -13.95 -9.92 4.74
CA GLU A 111 -13.40 -11.22 5.11
C GLU A 111 -14.35 -12.01 6.01
N ALA A 112 -14.86 -11.38 7.07
CA ALA A 112 -15.81 -12.01 7.99
C ALA A 112 -17.09 -12.47 7.27
N THR A 113 -17.62 -11.63 6.35
CA THR A 113 -18.82 -11.95 5.56
C THR A 113 -18.56 -13.09 4.57
N SER A 114 -17.42 -13.06 3.88
CA SER A 114 -17.02 -14.12 2.96
C SER A 114 -16.84 -15.45 3.68
N ARG A 115 -16.22 -15.43 4.88
CA ARG A 115 -16.05 -16.63 5.71
C ARG A 115 -17.39 -17.19 6.16
N ALA A 116 -18.28 -16.35 6.70
CA ALA A 116 -19.62 -16.79 7.10
C ALA A 116 -20.42 -17.37 5.92
N THR A 117 -20.28 -16.79 4.73
CA THR A 117 -20.92 -17.30 3.51
C THR A 117 -20.34 -18.65 3.10
N ALA A 118 -19.01 -18.81 3.15
CA ALA A 118 -18.35 -20.07 2.84
C ALA A 118 -18.78 -21.18 3.81
N ASP A 119 -18.79 -20.89 5.11
CA ASP A 119 -19.22 -21.83 6.15
C ASP A 119 -20.69 -22.24 5.94
N ALA A 120 -21.56 -21.29 5.58
CA ALA A 120 -22.97 -21.57 5.26
C ALA A 120 -23.13 -22.48 4.03
N VAL A 121 -22.34 -22.26 2.97
CA VAL A 121 -22.35 -23.10 1.76
C VAL A 121 -21.86 -24.51 2.06
N VAL A 122 -20.80 -24.66 2.86
CA VAL A 122 -20.29 -25.98 3.28
C VAL A 122 -21.36 -26.71 4.11
N ALA A 123 -21.96 -26.06 5.10
CA ALA A 123 -23.01 -26.65 5.91
C ALA A 123 -24.24 -27.09 5.09
N ALA A 124 -24.65 -26.28 4.11
CA ALA A 124 -25.72 -26.63 3.18
C ALA A 124 -25.36 -27.85 2.32
N ALA A 125 -24.15 -27.88 1.75
CA ALA A 125 -23.68 -29.00 0.95
C ALA A 125 -23.56 -30.29 1.76
N GLU A 126 -23.14 -30.23 3.02
CA GLU A 126 -23.11 -31.37 3.93
C GLU A 126 -24.52 -31.90 4.25
N ALA A 127 -25.48 -31.01 4.49
CA ALA A 127 -26.88 -31.39 4.72
C ALA A 127 -27.49 -32.07 3.48
N ASP A 128 -27.26 -31.51 2.28
CA ASP A 128 -27.71 -32.08 1.02
C ASP A 128 -27.08 -33.46 0.75
N ALA A 129 -25.78 -33.61 1.06
CA ALA A 129 -25.09 -34.89 0.92
C ALA A 129 -25.66 -35.95 1.88
N GLN A 130 -25.96 -35.59 3.12
CA GLN A 130 -26.59 -36.48 4.10
C GLN A 130 -28.00 -36.91 3.68
N ASP A 131 -28.82 -35.97 3.19
CA ASP A 131 -30.16 -36.27 2.66
C ASP A 131 -30.09 -37.22 1.45
N LEU A 132 -29.12 -37.02 0.55
CA LEU A 132 -28.90 -37.93 -0.57
C LEU A 132 -28.53 -39.34 -0.10
N VAL A 133 -27.61 -39.46 0.86
CA VAL A 133 -27.22 -40.76 1.45
C VAL A 133 -28.45 -41.45 2.05
N GLN A 134 -29.21 -40.76 2.90
CA GLN A 134 -30.40 -41.32 3.53
C GLN A 134 -31.42 -41.80 2.49
N ARG A 135 -31.70 -41.00 1.45
CA ARG A 135 -32.62 -41.41 0.37
C ARG A 135 -32.14 -42.65 -0.38
N THR A 136 -30.83 -42.76 -0.62
CA THR A 136 -30.26 -43.94 -1.27
C THR A 136 -30.32 -45.18 -0.38
N GLU A 137 -30.12 -45.04 0.93
CA GLU A 137 -30.27 -46.12 1.90
C GLU A 137 -31.73 -46.58 1.99
N ASP A 138 -32.68 -45.65 2.11
CA ASP A 138 -34.11 -45.96 2.13
C ASP A 138 -34.54 -46.71 0.85
N LEU A 139 -34.05 -46.27 -0.32
CA LEU A 139 -34.33 -46.93 -1.59
C LEU A 139 -33.72 -48.34 -1.63
N ALA A 140 -32.50 -48.52 -1.14
CA ALA A 140 -31.84 -49.81 -1.08
C ALA A 140 -32.57 -50.78 -0.14
N GLN A 141 -33.01 -50.30 1.03
CA GLN A 141 -33.80 -51.08 1.99
C GLN A 141 -35.16 -51.50 1.39
N ARG A 142 -35.86 -50.59 0.71
CA ARG A 142 -37.12 -50.94 0.03
C ARG A 142 -36.91 -52.00 -1.05
N ARG A 143 -35.85 -51.87 -1.86
CA ARG A 143 -35.52 -52.88 -2.88
C ARG A 143 -35.15 -54.22 -2.25
N LEU A 144 -34.46 -54.22 -1.11
CA LEU A 144 -34.14 -55.45 -0.39
C LEU A 144 -35.42 -56.14 0.09
N ALA A 145 -36.31 -55.40 0.74
CA ALA A 145 -37.60 -55.92 1.19
C ALA A 145 -38.45 -56.46 0.03
N ASP A 146 -38.54 -55.74 -1.10
CA ASP A 146 -39.25 -56.20 -2.30
C ASP A 146 -38.67 -57.52 -2.85
N VAL A 147 -37.34 -57.69 -2.78
CA VAL A 147 -36.66 -58.92 -3.20
C VAL A 147 -36.91 -60.05 -2.21
N GLU A 148 -36.88 -59.78 -0.91
CA GLU A 148 -37.20 -60.75 0.14
C GLU A 148 -38.64 -61.25 0.02
N ASP A 149 -39.61 -60.35 -0.19
CA ASP A 149 -41.02 -60.69 -0.39
C ASP A 149 -41.19 -61.58 -1.64
N ARG A 150 -40.58 -61.21 -2.77
CA ARG A 150 -40.63 -62.02 -4.00
C ARG A 150 -40.00 -63.40 -3.83
N LEU A 151 -38.87 -63.49 -3.13
CA LEU A 151 -38.22 -64.77 -2.85
C LEU A 151 -39.08 -65.62 -1.91
N GLY A 152 -39.76 -65.00 -0.93
CA GLY A 152 -40.73 -65.65 -0.06
C GLY A 152 -41.90 -66.24 -0.86
N GLU A 153 -42.50 -65.46 -1.77
CA GLU A 153 -43.58 -65.92 -2.64
C GLU A 153 -43.16 -67.10 -3.55
N GLU A 154 -41.95 -67.05 -4.12
CA GLU A 154 -41.43 -68.16 -4.95
C GLU A 154 -41.13 -69.40 -4.10
N LEU A 155 -40.60 -69.23 -2.88
CA LEU A 155 -40.37 -70.34 -1.96
C LEU A 155 -41.68 -71.01 -1.54
N ASP A 156 -42.71 -70.22 -1.21
CA ASP A 156 -44.05 -70.74 -0.89
C ASP A 156 -44.66 -71.48 -2.09
N ARG A 157 -44.48 -70.95 -3.31
CA ARG A 157 -44.91 -71.61 -4.54
C ARG A 157 -44.19 -72.95 -4.74
N LEU A 158 -42.88 -73.00 -4.52
CA LEU A 158 -42.08 -74.22 -4.62
C LEU A 158 -42.50 -75.25 -3.57
N VAL A 159 -42.63 -74.85 -2.30
CA VAL A 159 -43.08 -75.72 -1.21
C VAL A 159 -44.48 -76.26 -1.49
N LYS A 160 -45.39 -75.43 -2.00
CA LYS A 160 -46.72 -75.88 -2.42
C LYS A 160 -46.63 -76.90 -3.55
N SER A 161 -45.82 -76.63 -4.58
CA SER A 161 -45.64 -77.57 -5.70
C SER A 161 -45.04 -78.90 -5.25
N GLU A 162 -44.12 -78.90 -4.28
CA GLU A 162 -43.53 -80.11 -3.69
C GLU A 162 -44.59 -80.93 -2.94
N ARG A 163 -45.47 -80.28 -2.16
CA ARG A 163 -46.59 -80.93 -1.48
C ARG A 163 -47.58 -81.53 -2.48
N ASP A 164 -47.96 -80.77 -3.50
CA ASP A 164 -48.88 -81.21 -4.55
C ASP A 164 -48.33 -82.46 -5.28
N ILE A 165 -47.02 -82.46 -5.61
CA ILE A 165 -46.33 -83.63 -6.19
C ILE A 165 -46.36 -84.82 -5.22
N THR A 166 -46.06 -84.60 -3.93
CA THR A 166 -46.06 -85.65 -2.91
C THR A 166 -47.44 -86.29 -2.75
N ASP A 167 -48.49 -85.47 -2.71
CA ASP A 167 -49.88 -85.92 -2.64
C ASP A 167 -50.28 -86.72 -3.88
N CYS A 168 -49.85 -86.28 -5.07
CA CYS A 168 -50.06 -87.03 -6.33
C CYS A 168 -49.37 -88.40 -6.28
N LEU A 169 -48.13 -88.47 -5.77
CA LEU A 169 -47.39 -89.73 -5.62
C LEU A 169 -48.05 -90.67 -4.61
N LEU A 170 -48.54 -90.15 -3.48
CA LEU A 170 -49.27 -90.93 -2.48
C LEU A 170 -50.59 -91.46 -3.05
N ALA A 171 -51.34 -90.63 -3.79
CA ALA A 171 -52.57 -91.03 -4.46
C ALA A 171 -52.31 -92.11 -5.53
N ALA A 172 -51.29 -91.93 -6.35
CA ALA A 172 -50.88 -92.92 -7.36
C ALA A 172 -50.45 -94.25 -6.72
N ARG A 173 -49.70 -94.20 -5.61
CA ARG A 173 -49.35 -95.39 -4.82
C ARG A 173 -50.58 -96.07 -4.24
N GLY A 174 -51.53 -95.31 -3.70
CA GLY A 174 -52.80 -95.82 -3.19
C GLY A 174 -53.62 -96.52 -4.28
N ALA A 175 -53.75 -95.88 -5.44
CA ALA A 175 -54.44 -96.46 -6.61
C ALA A 175 -53.75 -97.76 -7.09
N LEU A 176 -52.42 -97.79 -7.13
CA LEU A 176 -51.65 -98.98 -7.47
C LEU A 176 -51.86 -100.10 -6.44
N ALA A 177 -51.89 -99.78 -5.14
CA ALA A 177 -52.17 -100.75 -4.09
C ALA A 177 -53.60 -101.31 -4.18
N SER A 178 -54.60 -100.47 -4.47
CA SER A 178 -55.99 -100.91 -4.71
C SER A 178 -56.07 -101.82 -5.94
N ALA A 179 -55.46 -101.46 -7.06
CA ALA A 179 -55.43 -102.27 -8.27
C ALA A 179 -54.73 -103.63 -8.04
N LEU A 180 -53.66 -103.67 -7.24
CA LEU A 180 -53.02 -104.92 -6.82
C LEU A 180 -53.92 -105.75 -5.89
N GLY A 181 -54.69 -105.10 -5.02
CA GLY A 181 -55.71 -105.74 -4.18
C GLY A 181 -56.80 -106.40 -5.02
N GLU A 182 -57.37 -105.67 -5.99
CA GLU A 182 -58.36 -106.19 -6.93
C GLU A 182 -57.82 -107.37 -7.75
N LEU A 183 -56.58 -107.28 -8.24
CA LEU A 183 -55.90 -108.39 -8.91
C LEU A 183 -55.73 -109.61 -8.00
N ARG A 184 -55.42 -109.40 -6.72
CA ARG A 184 -55.27 -110.48 -5.73
C ARG A 184 -56.60 -111.14 -5.38
N ASP A 185 -57.67 -110.37 -5.24
CA ASP A 185 -59.02 -110.89 -5.00
C ASP A 185 -59.53 -111.65 -6.22
N PHE A 186 -59.26 -111.16 -7.42
CA PHE A 186 -59.53 -111.89 -8.67
C PHE A 186 -58.72 -113.20 -8.77
N ALA A 187 -57.47 -113.18 -8.31
CA ALA A 187 -56.60 -114.35 -8.27
C ALA A 187 -56.82 -115.27 -7.06
N SER A 188 -57.73 -114.94 -6.14
CA SER A 188 -58.16 -115.80 -5.02
C SER A 188 -59.53 -116.42 -5.37
N PRO A 189 -59.58 -117.42 -6.26
CA PRO A 189 -60.83 -118.12 -6.51
C PRO A 189 -61.26 -118.80 -5.22
N THR A 190 -62.54 -118.63 -4.93
CA THR A 190 -63.38 -119.47 -4.07
C THR A 190 -62.93 -120.93 -4.06
N LEU A 191 -62.02 -121.25 -3.13
CA LEU A 191 -61.81 -122.59 -2.60
C LEU A 191 -62.80 -122.83 -1.44
N HIS A 192 -64.08 -122.63 -1.73
CA HIS A 192 -65.16 -123.42 -1.16
C HIS A 192 -65.76 -124.13 -2.38
N ARG A 193 -65.43 -125.41 -2.68
CA ARG A 193 -65.52 -126.59 -1.79
C ARG A 193 -66.89 -126.53 -1.11
N GLY A 194 -67.94 -127.06 -1.70
CA GLY A 194 -68.05 -128.45 -2.13
C GLY A 194 -69.02 -129.09 -1.15
N GLU A 195 -70.29 -129.15 -1.57
CA GLU A 195 -71.25 -130.25 -1.43
C GLU A 195 -72.54 -129.84 -2.15
#